data_AF-A0A1I6MYA5-F1
#
_entry.id   AF-A0A1I6MYA5-F1
#
_cell.length_a   1.000
_cell.length_b   1.000
_cell.length_c   1.000
_cell.angle_alpha   90.00
_cell.angle_beta   90.00
_cell.angle_gamma   90.00
#
_symmetry.space_group_name_H-M   'P 1'
#
loop_
_entity.id
_entity.type
_entity.pdbx_description
1 polymer ?
#
loop_
_entity_poly.entity_id
_entity_poly.type
_entity_poly.pdbx_seq_one_letter_code
_entity_poly.pdbx_strand_id
1 'polypeptide(L)'
;MPTRFLPYAKVLVHLLCLVPLFVLLQRYRSGALALDADPVSTITHFTGNWALWLLLVSLAVTPLRRVSPQLSNLIRFRRMLGLYAFLYATLHLATYVFLFSGYDVQAAMDGLRAGHPGVVWENFKLIWPTMLGDVQKRPFIQVGLFSWVILLLLALTSPTFVLRAMGGKNWQRLHYWVYAAAVAACVHFWWLVKAGVRTPWKDTAVLAVLLGARVAWKALDNRRKAGLVASRAA
;
A
#
# COMPACT_ATOMS: atom_id res chain seq x y z
N MET A 1 -22.55 -8.03 12.79
CA MET A 1 -22.01 -9.41 12.74
C MET A 1 -21.91 -9.96 14.15
N PRO A 2 -22.44 -11.16 14.42
CA PRO A 2 -22.22 -11.87 15.68
C PRO A 2 -20.71 -12.05 15.91
N THR A 3 -20.24 -11.81 17.13
CA THR A 3 -18.81 -11.83 17.51
C THR A 3 -18.12 -13.15 17.17
N ARG A 4 -18.84 -14.27 17.23
CA ARG A 4 -18.38 -15.61 16.85
C ARG A 4 -17.89 -15.75 15.41
N PHE A 5 -18.39 -14.93 14.47
CA PHE A 5 -17.99 -15.01 13.05
C PHE A 5 -16.79 -14.13 12.71
N LEU A 6 -16.34 -13.27 13.64
CA LEU A 6 -15.26 -12.33 13.38
C LEU A 6 -13.91 -12.99 13.06
N PRO A 7 -13.47 -14.07 13.75
CA PRO A 7 -12.21 -14.74 13.42
C PRO A 7 -12.23 -15.31 12.01
N TYR A 8 -13.32 -15.98 11.62
CA TYR A 8 -13.50 -16.54 10.27
C TYR A 8 -13.47 -15.45 9.20
N ALA A 9 -14.15 -14.31 9.45
CA ALA A 9 -14.09 -13.17 8.54
C ALA A 9 -12.66 -12.62 8.39
N LYS A 10 -11.86 -12.56 9.47
CA LYS A 10 -10.46 -12.15 9.39
C LYS A 10 -9.63 -13.14 8.58
N VAL A 11 -9.78 -14.45 8.82
CA VAL A 11 -9.09 -15.48 8.05
C VAL A 11 -9.44 -15.35 6.56
N LEU A 12 -10.72 -15.16 6.23
CA LEU A 12 -11.15 -14.94 4.85
C LEU A 12 -10.47 -13.72 4.22
N VAL A 13 -10.42 -12.57 4.90
CA VAL A 13 -9.73 -11.38 4.36
C VAL A 13 -8.22 -11.64 4.21
N HIS A 14 -7.60 -12.44 5.09
CA HIS A 14 -6.17 -12.78 4.98
C HIS A 14 -5.94 -13.61 3.71
N LEU A 15 -6.78 -14.62 3.49
CA LEU A 15 -6.74 -15.45 2.30
C LEU A 15 -6.97 -14.61 1.04
N LEU A 16 -8.00 -13.76 1.01
CA LEU A 16 -8.29 -12.88 -0.12
C LEU A 16 -7.14 -11.94 -0.44
N CYS A 17 -6.48 -11.35 0.57
CA CYS A 17 -5.31 -10.50 0.35
C CYS A 17 -4.08 -11.28 -0.16
N LEU A 18 -4.01 -12.60 0.06
CA LEU A 18 -2.92 -13.47 -0.41
C LEU A 18 -3.21 -14.09 -1.79
N VAL A 19 -4.47 -14.12 -2.24
CA VAL A 19 -4.85 -14.65 -3.56
C VAL A 19 -4.01 -14.05 -4.70
N PRO A 20 -3.78 -12.73 -4.78
CA PRO A 20 -3.01 -12.16 -5.89
C PRO A 20 -1.56 -12.65 -5.92
N LEU A 21 -0.93 -12.73 -4.75
CA LEU A 21 0.41 -13.30 -4.62
C LEU A 21 0.43 -14.78 -5.05
N PHE A 22 -0.58 -15.55 -4.66
CA PHE A 22 -0.71 -16.94 -5.10
C PHE A 22 -0.88 -17.06 -6.62
N VAL A 23 -1.71 -16.22 -7.25
CA VAL A 23 -1.89 -16.19 -8.71
C VAL A 23 -0.56 -15.87 -9.40
N LEU A 24 0.19 -14.89 -8.90
CA LEU A 24 1.49 -14.52 -9.44
C LEU A 24 2.49 -15.70 -9.36
N LEU A 25 2.53 -16.41 -8.22
CA LEU A 25 3.37 -17.60 -8.04
C LEU A 25 2.96 -18.74 -8.97
N GLN A 26 1.66 -18.94 -9.19
CA GLN A 26 1.17 -19.96 -10.13
C GLN A 26 1.54 -19.62 -11.58
N ARG A 27 1.44 -18.35 -11.98
CA ARG A 27 1.89 -17.90 -13.31
C ARG A 27 3.39 -18.10 -13.52
N TYR A 28 4.19 -17.84 -12.48
CA TYR A 28 5.62 -18.11 -12.51
C TYR A 28 5.90 -19.62 -12.67
N ARG A 29 5.29 -20.47 -11.83
CA ARG A 29 5.50 -21.93 -11.84
C ARG A 29 5.03 -22.62 -13.12
N SER A 30 3.92 -22.17 -13.70
CA SER A 30 3.38 -22.73 -14.94
C SER A 30 4.12 -22.27 -16.20
N GLY A 31 5.10 -21.36 -16.08
CA GLY A 31 5.77 -20.73 -17.22
C GLY A 31 4.92 -19.70 -17.94
N ALA A 32 3.65 -19.50 -17.56
CA ALA A 32 2.75 -18.53 -18.19
C ALA A 32 3.27 -17.09 -18.10
N LEU A 33 4.01 -16.77 -17.05
CA LEU A 33 4.63 -15.45 -16.88
C LEU A 33 5.71 -15.16 -17.94
N ALA A 34 6.39 -16.19 -18.45
CA ALA A 34 7.40 -16.04 -19.51
C ALA A 34 6.77 -15.76 -20.89
N LEU A 35 5.45 -15.93 -21.04
CA LEU A 35 4.71 -15.61 -22.26
C LEU A 35 4.29 -14.12 -22.31
N ASP A 36 4.40 -13.39 -21.19
CA ASP A 36 4.13 -11.96 -21.18
C ASP A 36 5.26 -11.20 -21.91
N ALA A 37 4.91 -10.09 -22.58
CA ALA A 37 5.88 -9.32 -23.40
C ALA A 37 7.09 -8.83 -22.60
N ASP A 38 6.88 -8.49 -21.32
CA ASP A 38 7.92 -8.23 -20.35
C ASP A 38 7.45 -8.77 -18.98
N PRO A 39 7.97 -9.94 -18.55
CA PRO A 39 7.63 -10.55 -17.27
C PRO A 39 7.93 -9.63 -16.08
N VAL A 40 9.05 -8.91 -16.10
CA VAL A 40 9.49 -8.06 -14.98
C VAL A 40 8.56 -6.85 -14.83
N SER A 41 8.25 -6.19 -15.96
CA SER A 41 7.27 -5.11 -15.97
C SER A 41 5.89 -5.61 -15.51
N THR A 42 5.47 -6.80 -15.92
CA THR A 42 4.19 -7.38 -15.52
C THR A 42 4.11 -7.60 -14.00
N ILE A 43 5.14 -8.21 -13.39
CA ILE A 43 5.22 -8.39 -11.93
C ILE A 43 5.19 -7.03 -11.21
N THR A 44 5.94 -6.05 -11.72
CA THR A 44 6.05 -4.71 -11.13
C THR A 44 4.71 -3.98 -11.13
N HIS A 45 4.00 -3.96 -12.26
CA HIS A 45 2.68 -3.34 -12.34
C HIS A 45 1.64 -4.11 -11.52
N PHE A 46 1.69 -5.45 -11.54
CA PHE A 46 0.77 -6.27 -10.76
C PHE A 46 0.88 -5.98 -9.26
N THR A 47 2.10 -6.06 -8.71
CA THR A 47 2.36 -5.78 -7.29
C THR A 47 2.03 -4.33 -6.91
N GLY A 48 2.35 -3.37 -7.77
CA GLY A 48 2.04 -1.95 -7.57
C GLY A 48 0.53 -1.66 -7.55
N ASN A 49 -0.23 -2.24 -8.49
CA ASN A 49 -1.69 -2.11 -8.55
C ASN A 49 -2.35 -2.66 -7.28
N TRP A 50 -1.92 -3.85 -6.83
CA TRP A 50 -2.45 -4.44 -5.59
C TRP A 50 -2.09 -3.62 -4.35
N ALA A 51 -0.89 -3.04 -4.28
CA ALA A 51 -0.53 -2.11 -3.22
C ALA A 51 -1.47 -0.91 -3.17
N LEU A 52 -1.73 -0.28 -4.33
CA LEU A 52 -2.61 0.89 -4.45
C LEU A 52 -4.07 0.53 -4.14
N TRP A 53 -4.59 -0.56 -4.68
CA TRP A 53 -5.97 -0.99 -4.43
C TRP A 53 -6.22 -1.33 -2.96
N LEU A 54 -5.31 -2.05 -2.31
CA LEU A 54 -5.43 -2.36 -0.88
C LEU A 54 -5.33 -1.09 -0.02
N LEU A 55 -4.50 -0.13 -0.41
CA LEU A 55 -4.44 1.19 0.24
C LEU A 55 -5.77 1.94 0.09
N LEU A 56 -6.33 1.99 -1.12
CA LEU A 56 -7.62 2.63 -1.39
C LEU A 56 -8.77 1.93 -0.65
N VAL A 57 -8.79 0.60 -0.60
CA VAL A 57 -9.79 -0.17 0.16
C VAL A 57 -9.66 0.11 1.66
N SER A 58 -8.45 0.20 2.21
CA SER A 58 -8.23 0.62 3.61
C SER A 58 -8.75 2.03 3.87
N LEU A 59 -8.55 2.95 2.91
CA LEU A 59 -9.14 4.29 2.94
C LEU A 59 -10.65 4.28 2.71
N ALA A 60 -11.24 3.27 2.08
CA ALA A 60 -12.68 3.18 1.88
C ALA A 60 -13.43 2.81 3.17
N VAL A 61 -12.77 2.12 4.11
CA VAL A 61 -13.40 1.65 5.37
C VAL A 61 -14.02 2.79 6.20
N THR A 62 -13.37 3.94 6.28
CA THR A 62 -13.88 5.08 7.08
C THR A 62 -15.11 5.76 6.47
N PRO A 63 -15.16 6.01 5.15
CA PRO A 63 -16.38 6.44 4.50
C PRO A 63 -17.53 5.44 4.64
N LEU A 64 -17.27 4.19 4.32
CA LEU A 64 -18.30 3.15 4.25
C LEU A 64 -18.98 2.91 5.60
N ARG A 65 -18.26 2.98 6.72
CA ARG A 65 -18.87 2.84 8.06
C ARG A 65 -19.87 3.93 8.41
N ARG A 66 -19.86 5.09 7.72
CA ARG A 66 -20.77 6.21 7.97
C ARG A 66 -22.04 6.12 7.14
N VAL A 67 -22.03 5.36 6.05
CA VAL A 67 -23.20 5.15 5.18
C VAL A 67 -24.22 4.24 5.85
N SER A 68 -23.76 3.22 6.58
CA SER A 68 -24.65 2.25 7.23
C SER A 68 -24.10 1.79 8.59
N PRO A 69 -24.92 1.76 9.66
CA PRO A 69 -24.54 1.20 10.96
C PRO A 69 -24.06 -0.26 10.90
N GLN A 70 -24.60 -1.06 9.98
CA GLN A 70 -24.23 -2.46 9.76
C GLN A 70 -22.75 -2.59 9.32
N LEU A 71 -22.24 -1.59 8.58
CA LEU A 71 -20.86 -1.53 8.08
C LEU A 71 -19.85 -1.04 9.12
N SER A 72 -20.28 -0.67 10.34
CA SER A 72 -19.39 -0.23 11.42
C SER A 72 -18.31 -1.27 11.75
N ASN A 73 -18.62 -2.57 11.60
CA ASN A 73 -17.67 -3.66 11.84
C ASN A 73 -16.47 -3.66 10.87
N LEU A 74 -16.57 -2.99 9.71
CA LEU A 74 -15.48 -2.90 8.73
C LEU A 74 -14.24 -2.24 9.31
N ILE A 75 -14.38 -1.36 10.30
CA ILE A 75 -13.26 -0.67 10.95
C ILE A 75 -12.23 -1.64 11.55
N ARG A 76 -12.67 -2.85 11.91
CA ARG A 76 -11.82 -3.91 12.48
C ARG A 76 -10.83 -4.49 11.47
N PHE A 77 -11.08 -4.33 10.17
CA PHE A 77 -10.23 -4.82 9.08
C PHE A 77 -9.31 -3.74 8.50
N ARG A 78 -9.53 -2.46 8.84
CA ARG A 78 -8.73 -1.34 8.29
C ARG A 78 -7.22 -1.54 8.50
N ARG A 79 -6.80 -1.89 9.71
CA ARG A 79 -5.38 -2.12 10.03
C ARG A 79 -4.79 -3.23 9.19
N MET A 80 -5.53 -4.32 9.05
CA MET A 80 -5.12 -5.50 8.30
C MET A 80 -4.93 -5.19 6.81
N LEU A 81 -5.89 -4.51 6.19
CA LEU A 81 -5.80 -4.05 4.81
C LEU A 81 -4.59 -3.13 4.59
N GLY A 82 -4.32 -2.21 5.52
CA GLY A 82 -3.16 -1.32 5.45
C GLY A 82 -1.82 -2.06 5.52
N LEU A 83 -1.71 -3.12 6.34
CA LEU A 83 -0.50 -3.94 6.41
C LEU A 83 -0.28 -4.74 5.12
N TYR A 84 -1.34 -5.24 4.49
CA TYR A 84 -1.24 -5.86 3.18
C TYR A 84 -0.87 -4.86 2.09
N ALA A 85 -1.41 -3.64 2.11
CA ALA A 85 -0.97 -2.59 1.20
C ALA A 85 0.54 -2.32 1.33
N PHE A 86 1.07 -2.28 2.56
CA PHE A 86 2.50 -2.16 2.80
C PHE A 86 3.30 -3.40 2.34
N LEU A 87 2.78 -4.62 2.54
CA LEU A 87 3.40 -5.84 2.02
C LEU A 87 3.56 -5.77 0.49
N TYR A 88 2.48 -5.45 -0.22
CA TYR A 88 2.53 -5.34 -1.68
C TYR A 88 3.37 -4.14 -2.15
N ALA A 89 3.39 -3.03 -1.42
CA ALA A 89 4.29 -1.91 -1.71
C ALA A 89 5.77 -2.31 -1.53
N THR A 90 6.07 -3.15 -0.54
CA THR A 90 7.41 -3.71 -0.34
C THR A 90 7.77 -4.71 -1.41
N LEU A 91 6.84 -5.57 -1.85
CA LEU A 91 7.05 -6.44 -3.00
C LEU A 91 7.31 -5.63 -4.28
N HIS A 92 6.54 -4.57 -4.50
CA HIS A 92 6.72 -3.66 -5.64
C HIS A 92 8.09 -2.96 -5.61
N LEU A 93 8.54 -2.47 -4.46
CA LEU A 93 9.91 -1.95 -4.34
C LEU A 93 10.96 -3.05 -4.55
N ALA A 94 10.71 -4.26 -4.06
CA ALA A 94 11.59 -5.40 -4.24
C ALA A 94 11.73 -5.80 -5.71
N THR A 95 10.70 -5.65 -6.56
CA THR A 95 10.85 -5.92 -8.00
C THR A 95 11.86 -4.97 -8.64
N TYR A 96 11.88 -3.69 -8.25
CA TYR A 96 12.89 -2.75 -8.72
C TYR A 96 14.30 -3.18 -8.25
N VAL A 97 14.44 -3.49 -6.96
CA VAL A 97 15.75 -3.82 -6.37
C VAL A 97 16.32 -5.14 -6.90
N PHE A 98 15.49 -6.16 -7.10
CA PHE A 98 15.97 -7.52 -7.40
C PHE A 98 15.74 -7.97 -8.84
N LEU A 99 14.85 -7.31 -9.60
CA LEU A 99 14.57 -7.69 -10.98
C LEU A 99 14.98 -6.61 -11.99
N PHE A 100 14.96 -5.33 -11.61
CA PHE A 100 15.22 -4.22 -12.55
C PHE A 100 16.63 -3.64 -12.46
N SER A 101 17.22 -3.56 -11.26
CA SER A 101 18.53 -2.92 -11.04
C SER A 101 19.73 -3.66 -11.65
N GLY A 102 19.52 -4.87 -12.19
CA GLY A 102 20.57 -5.78 -12.66
C GLY A 102 21.09 -6.74 -11.59
N TYR A 103 20.38 -6.90 -10.46
CA TYR A 103 20.74 -7.88 -9.44
C TYR A 103 20.68 -9.31 -9.99
N ASP A 104 21.79 -10.05 -9.91
CA ASP A 104 21.81 -11.46 -10.31
C ASP A 104 21.21 -12.35 -9.20
N VAL A 105 19.89 -12.56 -9.27
CA VAL A 105 19.16 -13.42 -8.34
C VAL A 105 19.68 -14.85 -8.37
N GLN A 106 20.08 -15.36 -9.54
CA GLN A 106 20.52 -16.74 -9.68
C GLN A 106 21.87 -16.95 -8.99
N ALA A 107 22.85 -16.08 -9.26
CA ALA A 107 24.14 -16.13 -8.59
C ALA A 107 24.02 -15.95 -7.06
N ALA A 108 23.15 -15.05 -6.61
CA ALA A 108 22.89 -14.88 -5.18
C ALA A 108 22.31 -16.15 -4.54
N MET A 109 21.37 -16.82 -5.21
CA MET A 109 20.76 -18.06 -4.73
C MET A 109 21.74 -19.24 -4.76
N ASP A 110 22.57 -19.35 -5.77
CA ASP A 110 23.59 -20.40 -5.88
C ASP A 110 24.70 -20.22 -4.84
N GLY A 111 25.12 -18.98 -4.59
CA GLY A 111 26.02 -18.64 -3.49
C GLY A 111 25.47 -19.02 -2.12
N LEU A 112 24.18 -18.71 -1.85
CA LEU A 112 23.51 -19.13 -0.61
C LEU A 112 23.47 -20.65 -0.43
N ARG A 113 23.15 -21.39 -1.50
CA ARG A 113 23.12 -22.86 -1.48
C ARG A 113 24.50 -23.47 -1.25
N ALA A 114 25.55 -22.81 -1.75
CA ALA A 114 26.94 -23.22 -1.58
C ALA A 114 27.54 -22.82 -0.22
N GLY A 115 26.78 -22.21 0.69
CA GLY A 115 27.29 -21.76 2.00
C GLY A 115 28.05 -20.44 1.96
N HIS A 116 27.94 -19.67 0.87
CA HIS A 116 28.58 -18.36 0.68
C HIS A 116 27.54 -17.22 0.71
N PRO A 117 26.98 -16.87 1.88
CA PRO A 117 25.98 -15.80 1.96
C PRO A 117 26.52 -14.41 1.62
N GLY A 118 27.85 -14.22 1.64
CA GLY A 118 28.51 -12.97 1.25
C GLY A 118 28.18 -12.52 -0.17
N VAL A 119 27.93 -13.46 -1.09
CA VAL A 119 27.60 -13.20 -2.50
C VAL A 119 26.35 -12.32 -2.63
N VAL A 120 25.37 -12.47 -1.73
CA VAL A 120 24.16 -11.63 -1.70
C VAL A 120 24.52 -10.16 -1.54
N TRP A 121 25.43 -9.87 -0.62
CA TRP A 121 25.86 -8.52 -0.28
C TRP A 121 26.83 -7.94 -1.32
N GLU A 122 27.72 -8.77 -1.84
CA GLU A 122 28.64 -8.38 -2.93
C GLU A 122 27.87 -8.00 -4.19
N ASN A 123 26.91 -8.81 -4.60
CA ASN A 123 26.04 -8.52 -5.73
C ASN A 123 25.21 -7.24 -5.49
N PHE A 124 24.70 -7.05 -4.27
CA PHE A 124 24.00 -5.82 -3.90
C PHE A 124 24.89 -4.57 -3.98
N LYS A 125 26.16 -4.67 -3.57
CA LYS A 125 27.12 -3.57 -3.71
C LYS A 125 27.36 -3.18 -5.17
N LEU A 126 27.38 -4.16 -6.08
CA LEU A 126 27.61 -3.91 -7.50
C LEU A 126 26.49 -3.08 -8.12
N ILE A 127 25.23 -3.33 -7.74
CA ILE A 127 24.07 -2.59 -8.27
C ILE A 127 23.81 -1.25 -7.57
N TRP A 128 24.45 -1.00 -6.42
CA TRP A 128 24.22 0.21 -5.62
C TRP A 128 24.40 1.53 -6.39
N PRO A 129 25.47 1.73 -7.19
CA PRO A 129 25.65 2.95 -7.98
C PRO A 129 24.54 3.14 -9.02
N THR A 130 24.11 2.06 -9.68
CA THR A 130 23.03 2.08 -10.66
C THR A 130 21.72 2.50 -10.01
N MET A 131 21.37 1.89 -8.88
CA MET A 131 20.15 2.23 -8.14
C MET A 131 20.15 3.69 -7.68
N LEU A 132 21.28 4.18 -7.15
CA LEU A 132 21.39 5.56 -6.71
C LEU A 132 21.23 6.53 -7.89
N GLY A 133 21.86 6.20 -9.03
CA GLY A 133 21.73 6.98 -10.27
C GLY A 133 20.29 7.03 -10.77
N ASP A 134 19.56 5.91 -10.73
CA ASP A 134 18.14 5.85 -11.10
C ASP A 134 17.25 6.67 -10.15
N VAL A 135 17.44 6.54 -8.84
CA VAL A 135 16.70 7.33 -7.83
C VAL A 135 16.92 8.83 -8.03
N GLN A 136 18.13 9.26 -8.35
CA GLN A 136 18.45 10.67 -8.60
C GLN A 136 17.84 11.19 -9.91
N LYS A 137 17.87 10.39 -10.97
CA LYS A 137 17.42 10.80 -12.31
C LYS A 137 15.90 10.70 -12.50
N ARG A 138 15.22 9.86 -11.73
CA ARG A 138 13.81 9.51 -11.96
C ARG A 138 12.93 10.01 -10.81
N PRO A 139 12.25 11.18 -10.96
CA PRO A 139 11.47 11.78 -9.88
C PRO A 139 10.30 10.90 -9.43
N PHE A 140 9.72 10.09 -10.32
CA PHE A 140 8.67 9.14 -9.95
C PHE A 140 9.18 8.11 -8.92
N ILE A 141 10.43 7.64 -9.01
CA ILE A 141 10.99 6.71 -8.02
C ILE A 141 11.08 7.38 -6.65
N GLN A 142 11.49 8.65 -6.60
CA GLN A 142 11.57 9.41 -5.34
C GLN A 142 10.19 9.54 -4.67
N VAL A 143 9.15 9.87 -5.44
CA VAL A 143 7.78 9.95 -4.92
C VAL A 143 7.26 8.59 -4.45
N GLY A 144 7.58 7.52 -5.19
CA GLY A 144 7.26 6.15 -4.80
C GLY A 144 7.95 5.76 -3.48
N LEU A 145 9.24 6.04 -3.35
CA LEU A 145 10.01 5.79 -2.13
C LEU A 145 9.48 6.61 -0.95
N PHE A 146 9.11 7.88 -1.17
CA PHE A 146 8.50 8.72 -0.15
C PHE A 146 7.18 8.12 0.37
N SER A 147 6.31 7.65 -0.53
CA SER A 147 5.09 6.92 -0.17
C SER A 147 5.41 5.65 0.65
N TRP A 148 6.40 4.86 0.19
CA TRP A 148 6.81 3.63 0.88
C TRP A 148 7.36 3.91 2.28
N VAL A 149 8.17 4.96 2.48
CA VAL A 149 8.68 5.37 3.80
C VAL A 149 7.53 5.73 4.75
N ILE A 150 6.53 6.47 4.27
CA ILE A 150 5.33 6.75 5.08
C ILE A 150 4.65 5.43 5.46
N LEU A 151 4.40 4.53 4.50
CA LEU A 151 3.76 3.24 4.77
C LEU A 151 4.57 2.38 5.75
N LEU A 152 5.91 2.40 5.66
CA LEU A 152 6.81 1.73 6.60
C LEU A 152 6.61 2.27 8.02
N LEU A 153 6.64 3.59 8.21
CA LEU A 153 6.44 4.21 9.53
C LEU A 153 5.06 3.86 10.11
N LEU A 154 4.03 3.84 9.28
CA LEU A 154 2.67 3.45 9.68
C LEU A 154 2.59 1.95 10.04
N ALA A 155 3.31 1.09 9.32
CA ALA A 155 3.38 -0.34 9.60
C ALA A 155 4.10 -0.63 10.92
N LEU A 156 5.26 0.02 11.14
CA LEU A 156 6.07 -0.08 12.37
C LEU A 156 5.32 0.43 13.60
N THR A 157 4.45 1.44 13.44
CA THR A 157 3.61 1.99 14.51
C THR A 157 2.23 1.34 14.59
N SER A 158 1.98 0.28 13.82
CA SER A 158 0.72 -0.47 13.88
C SER A 158 0.53 -1.34 15.15
N PRO A 159 1.57 -1.92 15.79
CA PRO A 159 1.39 -2.74 16.99
C PRO A 159 0.77 -1.95 18.14
N THR A 160 -0.06 -2.64 18.93
CA THR A 160 -0.83 -2.00 20.02
C THR A 160 0.05 -1.47 21.14
N PHE A 161 1.21 -2.07 21.38
CA PHE A 161 2.16 -1.58 22.38
C PHE A 161 2.79 -0.23 21.95
N VAL A 162 3.09 -0.05 20.66
CA VAL A 162 3.61 1.23 20.13
C VAL A 162 2.55 2.32 20.24
N LEU A 163 1.30 2.01 19.87
CA LEU A 163 0.17 2.93 20.04
C LEU A 163 0.03 3.39 21.50
N ARG A 164 0.13 2.47 22.46
CA ARG A 164 0.06 2.78 23.90
C ARG A 164 1.24 3.65 24.34
N ALA A 165 2.45 3.37 23.86
CA ALA A 165 3.65 4.12 24.21
C ALA A 165 3.66 5.56 23.64
N MET A 166 3.25 5.76 22.38
CA MET A 166 3.24 7.08 21.72
C MET A 166 2.08 7.99 22.16
N GLY A 167 1.02 7.39 22.71
CA GLY A 167 -0.24 8.06 22.99
C GLY A 167 -1.12 8.22 21.75
N GLY A 168 -2.44 8.05 21.92
CA GLY A 168 -3.40 8.01 20.81
C GLY A 168 -3.41 9.26 19.92
N LYS A 169 -3.17 10.45 20.49
CA LYS A 169 -3.14 11.71 19.73
C LYS A 169 -1.99 11.76 18.72
N ASN A 170 -0.76 11.44 19.17
CA ASN A 170 0.43 11.45 18.30
C ASN A 170 0.37 10.32 17.29
N TRP A 171 -0.08 9.13 17.72
CA TRP A 171 -0.32 8.00 16.83
C TRP A 171 -1.29 8.36 15.71
N GLN A 172 -2.39 9.05 16.04
CA GLN A 172 -3.37 9.49 15.05
C GLN A 172 -2.81 10.55 14.10
N ARG A 173 -2.01 11.50 14.60
CA ARG A 173 -1.30 12.49 13.76
C ARG A 173 -0.39 11.82 12.74
N LEU A 174 0.41 10.85 13.18
CA LEU A 174 1.26 10.05 12.28
C LEU A 174 0.41 9.30 11.25
N HIS A 175 -0.69 8.67 11.68
CA HIS A 175 -1.54 7.90 10.77
C HIS A 175 -2.36 8.75 9.78
N TYR A 176 -2.41 10.07 9.93
CA TYR A 176 -2.97 10.95 8.89
C TYR A 176 -2.07 11.07 7.65
N TRP A 177 -0.78 10.76 7.77
CA TRP A 177 0.13 10.72 6.63
C TRP A 177 -0.24 9.64 5.60
N VAL A 178 -1.13 8.69 5.93
CA VAL A 178 -1.69 7.76 4.97
C VAL A 178 -2.35 8.45 3.76
N TYR A 179 -2.91 9.65 3.95
CA TYR A 179 -3.50 10.41 2.85
C TYR A 179 -2.41 10.97 1.93
N ALA A 180 -1.31 11.47 2.49
CA ALA A 180 -0.16 11.90 1.72
C ALA A 180 0.47 10.74 0.95
N ALA A 181 0.61 9.57 1.58
CA ALA A 181 1.07 8.35 0.90
C ALA A 181 0.16 7.95 -0.27
N ALA A 182 -1.16 8.00 -0.10
CA ALA A 182 -2.09 7.66 -1.19
C ALA A 182 -2.05 8.65 -2.36
N VAL A 183 -1.92 9.95 -2.08
CA VAL A 183 -1.72 10.98 -3.11
C VAL A 183 -0.39 10.77 -3.82
N ALA A 184 0.70 10.58 -3.06
CA ALA A 184 2.03 10.31 -3.60
C ALA A 184 2.04 9.05 -4.48
N ALA A 185 1.37 7.96 -4.06
CA ALA A 185 1.23 6.74 -4.87
C ALA A 185 0.52 6.99 -6.20
N CYS A 186 -0.54 7.82 -6.21
CA CYS A 186 -1.21 8.20 -7.46
C CYS A 186 -0.32 9.08 -8.35
N VAL A 187 0.39 10.05 -7.78
CA VAL A 187 1.34 10.91 -8.53
C VAL A 187 2.47 10.08 -9.13
N HIS A 188 3.04 9.17 -8.34
CA HIS A 188 4.03 8.19 -8.79
C HIS A 188 3.52 7.40 -10.01
N PHE A 189 2.27 6.91 -9.96
CA PHE A 189 1.70 6.15 -11.08
C PHE A 189 1.44 7.02 -12.32
N TRP A 190 0.97 8.25 -12.15
CA TRP A 190 0.81 9.20 -13.27
C TRP A 190 2.12 9.58 -13.95
N TRP A 191 3.22 9.69 -13.20
CA TRP A 191 4.54 9.96 -13.78
C TRP A 191 5.23 8.74 -14.38
N LEU A 192 4.81 7.53 -13.98
CA LEU A 192 5.31 6.29 -14.57
C LEU A 192 4.78 6.08 -15.99
N VAL A 193 3.49 6.37 -16.22
CA VAL A 193 2.86 6.11 -17.51
C VAL A 193 3.28 7.12 -18.56
N LYS A 194 3.38 6.68 -19.82
CA LYS A 194 3.69 7.56 -20.95
C LYS A 194 2.62 8.64 -21.11
N ALA A 195 3.01 9.81 -21.59
CA ALA A 195 2.08 10.89 -21.90
C ALA A 195 0.96 10.38 -22.83
N GLY A 196 -0.29 10.73 -22.51
CA GLY A 196 -1.48 10.26 -23.23
C GLY A 196 -2.10 8.96 -22.67
N VAL A 197 -1.34 8.15 -21.93
CA VAL A 197 -1.88 6.96 -21.25
C VAL A 197 -2.58 7.38 -19.97
N ARG A 198 -3.88 7.10 -19.88
CA ARG A 198 -4.71 7.53 -18.73
C ARG A 198 -4.97 6.42 -17.71
N THR A 199 -4.32 5.27 -17.78
CA THR A 199 -4.60 4.12 -16.89
C THR A 199 -4.77 4.46 -15.40
N PRO A 200 -4.04 5.43 -14.80
CA PRO A 200 -4.20 5.75 -13.37
C PRO A 200 -5.50 6.51 -13.03
N TRP A 201 -6.29 6.94 -14.03
CA TRP A 201 -7.45 7.82 -13.82
C TRP A 201 -8.47 7.22 -12.85
N LYS A 202 -8.68 5.90 -12.91
CA LYS A 202 -9.64 5.17 -12.06
C LYS A 202 -9.25 5.28 -10.59
N ASP A 203 -7.98 5.03 -10.28
CA ASP A 203 -7.47 5.05 -8.92
C ASP A 203 -7.48 6.48 -8.35
N THR A 204 -7.15 7.49 -9.17
CA THR A 204 -7.31 8.90 -8.76
C THR A 204 -8.75 9.32 -8.53
N ALA A 205 -9.69 8.86 -9.35
CA ALA A 205 -11.10 9.15 -9.17
C ALA A 205 -11.63 8.54 -7.86
N VAL A 206 -11.25 7.28 -7.58
CA VAL A 206 -11.57 6.63 -6.30
C VAL A 206 -10.97 7.41 -5.14
N LEU A 207 -9.68 7.77 -5.19
CA LEU A 207 -9.04 8.55 -4.13
C LEU A 207 -9.73 9.90 -3.92
N ALA A 208 -10.03 10.63 -4.99
CA ALA A 208 -10.70 11.94 -4.93
C ALA A 208 -12.08 11.83 -4.27
N VAL A 209 -12.88 10.83 -4.64
CA VAL A 209 -14.18 10.55 -4.02
C VAL A 209 -14.02 10.22 -2.53
N LEU A 210 -13.06 9.36 -2.18
CA LEU A 210 -12.82 8.96 -0.79
C LEU A 210 -12.38 10.12 0.11
N LEU A 211 -11.51 11.00 -0.40
CA LEU A 211 -11.06 12.19 0.33
C LEU A 211 -12.17 13.25 0.39
N GLY A 212 -12.87 13.50 -0.72
CA GLY A 212 -14.01 14.41 -0.79
C GLY A 212 -15.12 14.03 0.18
N ALA A 213 -15.50 12.75 0.24
CA ALA A 213 -16.49 12.26 1.18
C ALA A 213 -16.11 12.52 2.65
N ARG A 214 -14.82 12.37 3.01
CA ARG A 214 -14.32 12.67 4.37
C ARG A 214 -14.46 14.15 4.72
N VAL A 215 -14.11 15.03 3.81
CA VAL A 215 -14.24 16.49 4.00
C VAL A 215 -15.72 16.85 4.15
N ALA A 216 -16.57 16.34 3.26
CA ALA A 216 -18.01 16.59 3.27
C ALA A 216 -18.64 16.18 4.62
N TRP A 217 -18.38 14.96 5.11
CA TRP A 217 -18.97 14.56 6.40
C TRP A 217 -18.43 15.34 7.59
N LYS A 218 -17.15 15.73 7.57
CA LYS A 218 -16.60 16.58 8.64
C LYS A 218 -17.31 17.93 8.66
N ALA A 219 -17.59 18.51 7.50
CA ALA A 219 -18.36 19.75 7.39
C ALA A 219 -19.80 19.58 7.88
N LEU A 220 -20.48 18.50 7.51
CA LEU A 220 -21.84 18.18 7.97
C LEU A 220 -21.90 17.98 9.49
N ASP A 221 -20.96 17.25 10.08
CA ASP A 221 -20.87 17.04 11.52
C ASP A 221 -20.68 18.36 12.28
N ASN A 222 -19.83 19.26 11.75
CA ASN A 222 -19.58 20.57 12.34
C ASN A 222 -20.84 21.45 12.28
N ARG A 223 -21.56 21.47 11.15
CA ARG A 223 -22.82 22.20 11.00
C ARG A 223 -23.88 21.69 11.99
N ARG A 224 -24.00 20.37 12.15
CA ARG A 224 -24.94 19.76 13.11
C ARG A 224 -24.63 20.17 14.55
N LYS A 225 -23.34 20.17 14.93
CA LYS A 225 -22.92 20.59 16.28
C LYS A 225 -23.20 22.07 16.52
N ALA A 226 -22.91 22.93 15.55
CA ALA A 226 -23.20 24.37 15.66
C ALA A 226 -24.70 24.62 15.86
N GLY A 227 -25.57 23.92 15.12
CA GLY A 227 -27.02 24.00 15.29
C GLY A 227 -27.50 23.57 16.68
N LEU A 228 -26.93 22.49 17.23
CA LEU A 228 -27.26 22.02 18.59
C LEU A 228 -26.80 22.98 19.70
N VAL A 229 -25.72 23.72 19.49
CA VAL A 229 -25.26 24.75 20.43
C VAL A 229 -26.19 25.95 20.37
N ALA A 230 -26.57 26.39 19.16
CA ALA A 230 -27.51 27.49 18.97
C ALA A 230 -28.89 27.18 19.59
N SER A 231 -29.40 25.95 19.42
CA SER A 231 -30.69 25.54 19.99
C SER A 231 -30.71 25.37 21.52
N ARG A 232 -29.53 25.34 22.17
CA ARG A 232 -29.41 25.28 23.63
C ARG A 232 -29.21 26.66 24.27
N ALA A 233 -28.91 27.66 23.46
CA ALA A 233 -28.67 29.03 23.88
C ALA A 233 -29.90 29.95 23.70
N ALA A 234 -30.93 29.45 23.00
CA ALA A 234 -32.27 30.05 22.89
C ALA A 234 -33.22 29.39 23.88
#